data_AF-A0A8H4PUA2-F1
#
_entry.id   AF-A0A8H4PUA2-F1
#
_cell.length_a   1.000
_cell.length_b   1.000
_cell.length_c   1.000
_cell.angle_alpha   90.00
_cell.angle_beta   90.00
_cell.angle_gamma   90.00
#
_symmetry.space_group_name_H-M   'P 1'
#
loop_
_entity.id
_entity.type
_entity.pdbx_description
1 polymer ?
#
loop_
_entity_poly.entity_id
_entity_poly.type
_entity_poly.pdbx_seq_one_letter_code
_entity_poly.pdbx_strand_id
1 'polypeptide(L)'
;MSSQNTYFKTIRDESTLAQASQGRPNLATLLQSSDWKSAVSKWGRRELIAHRVVCGRSVPFLPFLKKFQNSSVIAPNDCITRLINGPGRLDHLVHSAEAQLVQRFQPESLGYVWAAMRPFMEISAPTTATTGRPSRECKKPERYEGGVASNPADLGSSPDSGPETSSSDSSFSTVGYTEKSAESPLEDDTIQLASAFLRCVLNHAQAINKQGPFVEFRSRRIARSYGLGLQQINAADDGGIQIHNPTEGEPLQVALLEGKRTFTKITEGEPDVPDGLLAQMVGETLALERFAKEPKNEAPRRTNFVRFSPPPPT
;
A
#
# COMPACT_ATOMS: atom_id res chain seq x y z
N MET A 1 32.53 -10.90 -2.18
CA MET A 1 31.58 -9.77 -2.32
C MET A 1 30.81 -9.66 -1.03
N SER A 2 31.06 -8.62 -0.22
CA SER A 2 30.40 -8.44 1.08
C SER A 2 28.91 -8.15 0.83
N SER A 3 28.03 -9.07 1.23
CA SER A 3 26.59 -8.82 1.29
C SER A 3 26.39 -7.77 2.37
N GLN A 4 26.37 -6.48 1.99
CA GLN A 4 26.07 -5.42 2.95
C GLN A 4 24.68 -5.68 3.51
N ASN A 5 24.59 -5.87 4.83
CA ASN A 5 23.31 -6.02 5.51
C ASN A 5 22.40 -4.81 5.21
N THR A 6 21.10 -5.07 5.11
CA THR A 6 20.11 -4.00 4.94
C THR A 6 20.09 -3.10 6.17
N TYR A 7 19.64 -1.86 5.98
CA TYR A 7 19.49 -0.89 7.06
C TYR A 7 18.57 -1.44 8.14
N PHE A 8 17.45 -2.04 7.71
CA PHE A 8 16.50 -2.68 8.60
C PHE A 8 17.18 -3.69 9.51
N LYS A 9 18.03 -4.58 8.99
CA LYS A 9 18.72 -5.60 9.81
C LYS A 9 19.75 -5.01 10.78
N THR A 10 20.37 -3.89 10.41
CA THR A 10 21.57 -3.38 11.08
C THR A 10 21.27 -2.34 12.14
N ILE A 11 20.41 -1.35 11.87
CA ILE A 11 20.25 -0.17 12.73
C ILE A 11 19.15 -0.41 13.77
N ARG A 12 19.55 -0.97 14.93
CA ARG A 12 18.62 -1.37 16.01
C ARG A 12 18.59 -0.44 17.21
N ASP A 13 19.55 0.46 17.31
CA ASP A 13 19.72 1.36 18.45
C ASP A 13 20.42 2.66 18.04
N GLU A 14 20.39 3.65 18.93
CA GLU A 14 20.95 4.98 18.70
C GLU A 14 22.48 4.97 18.52
N SER A 15 23.20 4.02 19.14
CA SER A 15 24.66 3.92 19.02
C SER A 15 25.06 3.43 17.63
N THR A 16 24.41 2.36 17.15
CA THR A 16 24.62 1.84 15.79
C THR A 16 24.23 2.87 14.73
N LEU A 17 23.15 3.63 14.96
CA LEU A 17 22.77 4.76 14.11
C LEU A 17 23.84 5.87 14.11
N ALA A 18 24.35 6.24 15.28
CA ALA A 18 25.37 7.28 15.41
C ALA A 18 26.63 6.89 14.62
N GLN A 19 27.07 5.64 14.73
CA GLN A 19 28.18 5.10 13.93
C GLN A 19 27.87 5.17 12.42
N ALA A 20 26.68 4.73 12.00
CA ALA A 20 26.29 4.77 10.58
C ALA A 20 26.15 6.19 10.00
N SER A 21 25.92 7.18 10.87
CA SER A 21 25.74 8.60 10.53
C SER A 21 27.06 9.37 10.44
N GLN A 22 28.18 8.80 10.89
CA GLN A 22 29.48 9.48 10.84
C GLN A 22 29.87 9.87 9.41
N GLY A 23 30.20 11.14 9.21
CA GLY A 23 30.58 11.70 7.91
C GLY A 23 29.43 11.79 6.88
N ARG A 24 28.17 11.53 7.28
CA ARG A 24 27.01 11.63 6.38
C ARG A 24 26.24 12.94 6.58
N PRO A 25 25.59 13.46 5.53
CA PRO A 25 24.80 14.69 5.64
C PRO A 25 23.63 14.50 6.60
N ASN A 26 23.36 15.53 7.39
CA ASN A 26 22.14 15.61 8.19
C ASN A 26 20.95 16.05 7.32
N LEU A 27 19.74 16.02 7.90
CA LEU A 27 18.52 16.38 7.20
C LEU A 27 18.52 17.81 6.62
N ALA A 28 19.05 18.80 7.36
CA ALA A 28 19.11 20.18 6.88
C ALA A 28 19.99 20.32 5.64
N THR A 29 21.16 19.68 5.64
CA THR A 29 22.05 19.63 4.46
C THR A 29 21.39 18.88 3.31
N LEU A 30 20.69 17.79 3.58
CA LEU A 30 20.05 16.97 2.55
C LEU A 30 18.91 17.71 1.85
N LEU A 31 18.12 18.50 2.59
CA LEU A 31 17.02 19.31 2.04
C LEU A 31 17.47 20.47 1.15
N GLN A 32 18.72 20.93 1.31
CA GLN A 32 19.33 21.97 0.49
C GLN A 32 20.07 21.40 -0.74
N SER A 33 20.20 20.08 -0.83
CA SER A 33 20.87 19.43 -1.95
C SER A 33 20.03 19.55 -3.23
N SER A 34 20.70 19.85 -4.35
CA SER A 34 20.09 19.78 -5.69
C SER A 34 19.53 18.40 -6.04
N ASP A 35 20.03 17.34 -5.39
CA ASP A 35 19.62 15.96 -5.63
C ASP A 35 18.45 15.51 -4.76
N TRP A 36 17.82 16.42 -4.02
CA TRP A 36 16.64 16.11 -3.21
C TRP A 36 15.53 15.47 -4.04
N LYS A 37 14.85 14.46 -3.45
CA LYS A 37 13.72 13.77 -4.07
C LYS A 37 12.48 14.00 -3.21
N SER A 38 11.48 14.68 -3.79
CA SER A 38 10.20 14.94 -3.13
C SER A 38 9.38 13.67 -2.91
N ALA A 39 9.43 12.71 -3.84
CA ALA A 39 8.71 11.45 -3.70
C ALA A 39 9.46 10.48 -2.77
N VAL A 40 8.78 10.00 -1.72
CA VAL A 40 9.35 9.05 -0.75
C VAL A 40 9.68 7.69 -1.36
N SER A 41 9.01 7.32 -2.47
CA SER A 41 9.33 6.12 -3.26
C SER A 41 10.72 6.17 -3.92
N LYS A 42 11.39 7.33 -3.91
CA LYS A 42 12.76 7.52 -4.39
C LYS A 42 13.78 7.65 -3.25
N TRP A 43 13.35 7.51 -2.01
CA TRP A 43 14.24 7.59 -0.85
C TRP A 43 14.99 6.27 -0.65
N GLY A 44 16.06 6.31 0.14
CA GLY A 44 16.81 5.13 0.54
C GLY A 44 17.62 5.36 1.82
N ARG A 45 18.77 4.67 1.93
CA ARG A 45 19.64 4.70 3.11
C ARG A 45 20.05 6.11 3.54
N ARG A 46 20.26 7.01 2.59
CA ARG A 46 20.69 8.39 2.86
C ARG A 46 19.60 9.14 3.63
N GLU A 47 18.36 9.03 3.18
CA GLU A 47 17.20 9.65 3.79
C GLU A 47 16.89 8.99 5.15
N LEU A 48 17.00 7.66 5.28
CA LEU A 48 16.85 6.96 6.56
C LEU A 48 17.82 7.46 7.64
N ILE A 49 19.10 7.66 7.27
CA ILE A 49 20.12 8.20 8.18
C ILE A 49 19.80 9.65 8.53
N ALA A 50 19.46 10.48 7.55
CA ALA A 50 19.13 11.88 7.77
C ALA A 50 17.90 12.05 8.69
N HIS A 51 16.90 11.17 8.56
CA HIS A 51 15.71 11.10 9.41
C HIS A 51 15.96 10.36 10.74
N ARG A 52 17.19 9.89 11.00
CA ARG A 52 17.61 9.24 12.23
C ARG A 52 16.74 8.03 12.60
N VAL A 53 16.39 7.22 11.61
CA VAL A 53 15.50 6.07 11.78
C VAL A 53 16.19 4.98 12.60
N VAL A 54 15.52 4.49 13.65
CA VAL A 54 15.95 3.31 14.41
C VAL A 54 14.89 2.23 14.24
N CYS A 55 15.31 1.04 13.80
CA CYS A 55 14.39 -0.05 13.51
C CYS A 55 14.19 -0.94 14.73
N GLY A 56 12.96 -0.94 15.26
CA GLY A 56 12.53 -1.89 16.28
C GLY A 56 12.69 -3.35 15.84
N ARG A 57 12.71 -4.27 16.80
CA ARG A 57 12.69 -5.71 16.52
C ARG A 57 11.31 -6.10 15.97
N SER A 58 11.29 -7.07 15.07
CA SER A 58 10.05 -7.72 14.68
C SER A 58 9.40 -8.33 15.92
N VAL A 59 8.10 -8.15 16.05
CA VAL A 59 7.30 -8.72 17.12
C VAL A 59 6.27 -9.65 16.49
N PRO A 60 6.02 -10.84 17.07
CA PRO A 60 5.05 -11.78 16.50
C PRO A 60 3.61 -11.24 16.54
N PHE A 61 3.39 -10.14 17.26
CA PHE A 61 2.09 -9.52 17.42
C PHE A 61 2.20 -8.00 17.54
N LEU A 62 1.34 -7.28 16.82
CA LEU A 62 1.28 -5.82 16.86
C LEU A 62 0.83 -5.36 18.26
N PRO A 63 1.65 -4.61 19.02
CA PRO A 63 1.35 -4.29 20.42
C PRO A 63 0.02 -3.54 20.61
N PHE A 64 -0.38 -2.71 19.64
CA PHE A 64 -1.64 -1.97 19.71
C PHE A 64 -2.88 -2.87 19.63
N LEU A 65 -2.75 -4.09 19.08
CA LEU A 65 -3.86 -5.03 19.01
C LEU A 65 -4.16 -5.69 20.37
N LYS A 66 -3.26 -5.57 21.38
CA LYS A 66 -3.43 -6.23 22.69
C LYS A 66 -4.70 -5.77 23.40
N LYS A 67 -5.02 -4.47 23.31
CA LYS A 67 -6.24 -3.90 23.93
C LYS A 67 -7.54 -4.39 23.28
N PHE A 68 -7.45 -5.01 22.10
CA PHE A 68 -8.60 -5.57 21.38
C PHE A 68 -8.75 -7.08 21.62
N GLN A 69 -7.81 -7.71 22.32
CA GLN A 69 -7.90 -9.11 22.73
C GLN A 69 -8.88 -9.21 23.90
N ASN A 70 -10.18 -9.29 23.61
CA ASN A 70 -11.15 -9.71 24.61
C ASN A 70 -11.07 -11.23 24.70
N SER A 71 -10.54 -11.75 25.80
CA SER A 71 -10.39 -13.20 26.05
C SER A 71 -11.72 -13.96 26.06
N SER A 72 -12.85 -13.26 26.21
CA SER A 72 -14.21 -13.80 26.10
C SER A 72 -14.76 -13.88 24.67
N VAL A 73 -14.07 -13.30 23.68
CA VAL A 73 -14.51 -13.24 22.26
C VAL A 73 -13.70 -14.17 21.35
N ILE A 74 -12.59 -14.73 21.84
CA ILE A 74 -11.84 -15.78 21.12
C ILE A 74 -12.48 -17.15 21.37
N ALA A 75 -13.81 -17.24 21.21
CA ALA A 75 -14.37 -18.51 20.79
C ALA A 75 -13.77 -18.82 19.40
N PRO A 76 -13.44 -20.08 19.06
CA PRO A 76 -12.94 -20.40 17.74
C PRO A 76 -13.94 -19.90 16.70
N ASN A 77 -13.59 -18.83 16.00
CA ASN A 77 -14.42 -18.33 14.93
C ASN A 77 -14.26 -19.31 13.76
N ASP A 78 -15.34 -20.04 13.44
CA ASP A 78 -15.33 -21.07 12.39
C ASP A 78 -14.76 -20.54 11.06
N CYS A 79 -15.05 -19.27 10.71
CA CYS A 79 -14.49 -18.63 9.54
C CYS A 79 -12.96 -18.53 9.61
N ILE A 80 -12.40 -18.04 10.71
CA ILE A 80 -10.94 -17.93 10.88
C ILE A 80 -10.29 -19.32 10.91
N THR A 81 -10.90 -20.30 11.59
CA THR A 81 -10.42 -21.69 11.58
C THR A 81 -10.40 -22.27 10.17
N ARG A 82 -11.44 -22.06 9.38
CA ARG A 82 -11.53 -22.53 7.99
C ARG A 82 -10.61 -21.77 7.05
N LEU A 83 -10.38 -20.48 7.30
CA LEU A 83 -9.36 -19.70 6.60
C LEU A 83 -7.96 -20.29 6.82
N ILE A 84 -7.62 -20.65 8.06
CA ILE A 84 -6.33 -21.27 8.41
C ILE A 84 -6.19 -22.67 7.80
N ASN A 85 -7.26 -23.49 7.84
CA ASN A 85 -7.28 -24.82 7.25
C ASN A 85 -7.21 -24.77 5.71
N GLY A 86 -7.46 -23.61 5.12
CA GLY A 86 -7.42 -23.39 3.68
C GLY A 86 -8.67 -23.90 2.95
N PRO A 87 -8.69 -23.75 1.62
CA PRO A 87 -9.82 -24.12 0.75
C PRO A 87 -9.96 -25.63 0.53
N GLY A 88 -9.08 -26.45 1.12
CA GLY A 88 -8.95 -27.88 0.81
C GLY A 88 -8.23 -28.08 -0.53
N ARG A 89 -8.94 -28.61 -1.53
CA ARG A 89 -8.36 -28.92 -2.85
C ARG A 89 -8.21 -27.66 -3.72
N LEU A 90 -6.96 -27.31 -4.04
CA LEU A 90 -6.61 -26.11 -4.82
C LEU A 90 -7.14 -26.13 -6.26
N ASP A 91 -7.28 -27.31 -6.89
CA ASP A 91 -7.78 -27.44 -8.26
C ASP A 91 -9.16 -26.78 -8.45
N HIS A 92 -9.99 -26.79 -7.41
CA HIS A 92 -11.30 -26.15 -7.46
C HIS A 92 -11.22 -24.63 -7.50
N LEU A 93 -10.15 -24.02 -6.99
CA LEU A 93 -10.00 -22.57 -7.01
C LEU A 93 -9.69 -22.06 -8.40
N VAL A 94 -8.76 -22.72 -9.10
CA VAL A 94 -8.31 -22.33 -10.45
C VAL A 94 -9.48 -22.37 -11.45
N HIS A 95 -10.35 -23.38 -11.36
CA HIS A 95 -11.41 -23.60 -12.36
C HIS A 95 -12.77 -22.99 -11.99
N SER A 96 -12.88 -22.33 -10.83
CA SER A 96 -14.14 -21.72 -10.41
C SER A 96 -14.15 -20.21 -10.69
N ALA A 97 -15.29 -19.71 -11.16
CA ALA A 97 -15.56 -18.28 -11.19
C ALA A 97 -15.71 -17.72 -9.76
N GLU A 98 -15.48 -16.43 -9.57
CA GLU A 98 -15.63 -15.77 -8.26
C GLU A 98 -17.02 -16.03 -7.64
N ALA A 99 -18.09 -15.90 -8.41
CA ALA A 99 -19.45 -16.16 -7.94
C ALA A 99 -19.63 -17.59 -7.39
N GLN A 100 -18.99 -18.59 -8.03
CA GLN A 100 -19.04 -19.97 -7.55
C GLN A 100 -18.24 -20.13 -6.24
N LEU A 101 -17.10 -19.44 -6.11
CA LEU A 101 -16.31 -19.46 -4.88
C LEU A 101 -17.03 -18.79 -3.71
N VAL A 102 -17.62 -17.62 -3.93
CA VAL A 102 -18.41 -16.89 -2.93
C VAL A 102 -19.61 -17.70 -2.45
N GLN A 103 -20.34 -18.34 -3.37
CA GLN A 103 -21.48 -19.18 -3.00
C GLN A 103 -21.06 -20.47 -2.29
N ARG A 104 -19.95 -21.10 -2.71
CA ARG A 104 -19.46 -22.37 -2.14
C ARG A 104 -18.84 -22.21 -0.76
N PHE A 105 -18.09 -21.13 -0.53
CA PHE A 105 -17.36 -20.91 0.71
C PHE A 105 -18.08 -19.88 1.58
N GLN A 106 -18.95 -20.38 2.47
CA GLN A 106 -19.62 -19.56 3.47
C GLN A 106 -18.81 -19.50 4.78
N PRO A 107 -18.73 -18.35 5.47
CA PRO A 107 -19.29 -17.06 5.08
C PRO A 107 -18.58 -16.49 3.84
N GLU A 108 -19.28 -15.69 3.04
CA GLU A 108 -18.82 -15.13 1.75
C GLU A 108 -17.41 -14.54 1.78
N SER A 109 -16.97 -14.01 2.92
CA SER A 109 -15.61 -13.51 3.15
C SER A 109 -14.53 -14.54 2.79
N LEU A 110 -14.75 -15.84 3.06
CA LEU A 110 -13.85 -16.90 2.65
C LEU A 110 -13.77 -17.03 1.14
N GLY A 111 -14.92 -16.99 0.46
CA GLY A 111 -14.98 -17.06 -1.00
C GLY A 111 -14.23 -15.91 -1.68
N TYR A 112 -14.31 -14.69 -1.14
CA TYR A 112 -13.53 -13.55 -1.63
C TYR A 112 -12.02 -13.72 -1.43
N VAL A 113 -11.57 -14.26 -0.29
CA VAL A 113 -10.14 -14.57 -0.08
C VAL A 113 -9.66 -15.57 -1.12
N TRP A 114 -10.41 -16.64 -1.36
CA TRP A 114 -10.03 -17.66 -2.31
C TRP A 114 -10.09 -17.19 -3.76
N ALA A 115 -11.05 -16.33 -4.10
CA ALA A 115 -11.12 -15.68 -5.41
C ALA A 115 -9.89 -14.80 -5.66
N ALA A 116 -9.45 -14.04 -4.66
CA ALA A 116 -8.25 -13.19 -4.73
C ALA A 116 -6.94 -13.99 -4.76
N MET A 117 -6.95 -15.27 -4.38
CA MET A 117 -5.78 -16.14 -4.44
C MET A 117 -5.53 -16.73 -5.84
N ARG A 118 -6.54 -16.75 -6.72
CA ARG A 118 -6.46 -17.38 -8.04
C ARG A 118 -5.31 -16.89 -8.94
N PRO A 119 -5.02 -15.58 -9.04
CA PRO A 119 -3.94 -15.10 -9.93
C PRO A 119 -2.58 -15.74 -9.63
N PHE A 120 -2.32 -16.06 -8.35
CA PHE A 120 -1.07 -16.69 -7.90
C PHE A 120 -0.99 -18.18 -8.24
N MET A 121 -2.13 -18.83 -8.47
CA MET A 121 -2.20 -20.25 -8.82
C MET A 121 -2.02 -20.49 -10.31
N GLU A 122 -2.58 -19.61 -11.14
CA GLU A 122 -2.46 -19.68 -12.61
C GLU A 122 -1.01 -19.54 -13.07
N ILE A 123 -0.22 -18.74 -12.36
CA ILE A 123 1.22 -18.52 -12.64
C ILE A 123 2.07 -19.75 -12.28
N SER A 124 1.58 -20.60 -11.36
CA SER A 124 2.29 -21.79 -10.87
C SER A 124 1.95 -23.06 -11.66
N ALA A 125 0.97 -23.02 -12.56
CA ALA A 125 0.66 -24.16 -13.43
C ALA A 125 1.78 -24.34 -14.47
N PRO A 126 2.39 -25.53 -14.61
CA PRO A 126 3.37 -25.76 -15.66
C PRO A 126 2.68 -25.53 -17.00
N THR A 127 3.10 -24.47 -17.70
CA THR A 127 2.67 -24.19 -19.06
C THR A 127 3.00 -25.41 -19.92
N THR A 128 2.02 -26.27 -20.17
CA THR A 128 2.11 -27.23 -21.26
C THR A 128 2.29 -26.42 -22.53
N ALA A 129 3.43 -26.65 -23.19
CA ALA A 129 3.81 -26.03 -24.44
C ALA A 129 2.62 -25.92 -25.39
N THR A 130 2.19 -24.70 -25.66
CA THR A 130 1.31 -24.41 -26.80
C THR A 130 2.01 -23.33 -27.61
N THR A 131 2.69 -23.81 -28.65
CA THR A 131 2.92 -23.18 -29.96
C THR A 131 2.72 -21.66 -30.06
N GLY A 132 3.78 -20.99 -30.53
CA GLY A 132 3.88 -19.55 -30.67
C GLY A 132 2.64 -18.88 -31.27
N ARG A 133 2.15 -17.84 -30.58
CA ARG A 133 1.28 -16.85 -31.20
C ARG A 133 2.10 -16.07 -32.23
N PRO A 134 1.66 -15.97 -33.49
CA PRO A 134 2.34 -15.10 -34.45
C PRO A 134 2.15 -13.65 -34.01
N SER A 135 3.27 -12.93 -33.94
CA SER A 135 3.32 -11.48 -33.82
C SER A 135 2.40 -10.87 -34.90
N ARG A 136 1.33 -10.20 -34.49
CA ARG A 136 0.62 -9.29 -35.40
C ARG A 136 1.48 -8.04 -35.51
N GLU A 137 2.23 -7.92 -36.59
CA GLU A 137 2.82 -6.65 -37.01
C GLU A 137 1.71 -5.60 -37.10
N CYS A 138 1.80 -4.59 -36.24
CA CYS A 138 0.95 -3.42 -36.31
C CYS A 138 1.42 -2.55 -37.48
N LYS A 139 0.82 -2.72 -38.67
CA LYS A 139 1.02 -1.76 -39.77
C LYS A 139 0.45 -0.40 -39.35
N LYS A 140 1.32 0.61 -39.34
CA LYS A 140 0.97 2.01 -39.11
C LYS A 140 0.03 2.49 -40.23
N PRO A 141 -1.09 3.17 -39.96
CA PRO A 141 -1.93 3.70 -41.03
C PRO A 141 -1.18 4.81 -41.78
N GLU A 142 -1.07 4.67 -43.10
CA GLU A 142 -0.61 5.75 -43.98
C GLU A 142 -1.62 6.91 -43.94
N ARG A 143 -1.12 8.12 -43.64
CA ARG A 143 -1.87 9.35 -43.83
C ARG A 143 -2.04 9.58 -45.33
N TYR A 144 -3.26 9.44 -45.85
CA TYR A 144 -3.62 9.98 -47.15
C TYR A 144 -4.19 11.39 -46.97
N GLU A 145 -3.45 12.37 -47.47
CA GLU A 145 -3.92 13.73 -47.71
C GLU A 145 -4.75 13.78 -48.99
N GLY A 146 -5.90 14.47 -48.93
CA GLY A 146 -6.47 15.18 -50.08
C GLY A 146 -7.50 14.45 -50.96
N GLY A 147 -8.76 14.91 -50.88
CA GLY A 147 -9.48 15.36 -52.09
C GLY A 147 -10.72 14.60 -52.59
N VAL A 148 -11.89 15.14 -52.24
CA VAL A 148 -13.10 15.36 -53.07
C VAL A 148 -14.16 14.24 -53.26
N ALA A 149 -15.27 14.45 -52.52
CA ALA A 149 -16.72 14.42 -52.82
C ALA A 149 -17.38 13.35 -53.71
N SER A 150 -18.37 12.66 -53.12
CA SER A 150 -19.74 12.47 -53.67
C SER A 150 -20.70 12.08 -52.53
N ASN A 151 -21.66 12.96 -52.24
CA ASN A 151 -22.90 12.73 -51.44
C ASN A 151 -24.06 12.40 -52.43
N PRO A 152 -25.32 12.08 -52.04
CA PRO A 152 -25.89 11.86 -50.69
C PRO A 152 -26.84 10.63 -50.57
N ALA A 153 -27.15 10.22 -49.34
CA ALA A 153 -28.51 9.84 -48.92
C ALA A 153 -28.52 9.84 -47.38
N ASP A 154 -28.75 10.98 -46.73
CA ASP A 154 -30.06 11.53 -46.36
C ASP A 154 -30.65 10.86 -45.09
N LEU A 155 -30.36 11.48 -43.94
CA LEU A 155 -31.28 11.68 -42.82
C LEU A 155 -30.80 12.94 -42.05
N GLY A 156 -31.33 14.10 -42.45
CA GLY A 156 -31.28 15.36 -41.69
C GLY A 156 -31.99 15.24 -40.33
N SER A 157 -31.92 16.18 -39.39
CA SER A 157 -31.64 17.62 -39.35
C SER A 157 -31.67 17.99 -37.85
N SER A 158 -31.30 19.15 -37.30
CA SER A 158 -30.28 20.18 -37.47
C SER A 158 -30.40 21.09 -36.21
N PRO A 159 -29.42 21.97 -35.92
CA PRO A 159 -29.20 22.70 -34.65
C PRO A 159 -29.69 24.16 -34.69
N ASP A 160 -29.51 24.96 -33.62
CA ASP A 160 -28.79 26.25 -33.70
C ASP A 160 -28.62 27.07 -32.39
N SER A 161 -27.46 27.75 -32.31
CA SER A 161 -27.17 29.12 -31.80
C SER A 161 -27.01 29.49 -30.29
N GLY A 162 -25.74 29.64 -29.87
CA GLY A 162 -25.03 30.74 -29.12
C GLY A 162 -25.58 31.42 -27.83
N PRO A 163 -24.81 32.29 -27.11
CA PRO A 163 -23.47 32.83 -27.42
C PRO A 163 -22.42 32.76 -26.27
N GLU A 164 -21.23 33.26 -26.57
CA GLU A 164 -20.04 33.36 -25.71
C GLU A 164 -20.12 34.44 -24.62
N THR A 165 -19.46 34.22 -23.47
CA THR A 165 -18.44 35.08 -22.82
C THR A 165 -18.26 34.70 -21.34
N SER A 166 -17.02 34.40 -20.95
CA SER A 166 -16.26 35.14 -19.92
C SER A 166 -15.16 34.27 -19.34
N SER A 167 -13.94 34.79 -19.51
CA SER A 167 -12.68 34.36 -18.91
C SER A 167 -12.75 34.03 -17.43
N SER A 168 -12.16 32.90 -17.05
CA SER A 168 -11.55 32.77 -15.72
C SER A 168 -10.32 31.89 -15.82
N ASP A 169 -9.17 32.56 -15.74
CA ASP A 169 -7.88 32.00 -15.45
C ASP A 169 -7.96 31.07 -14.23
N SER A 170 -7.82 29.77 -14.46
CA SER A 170 -7.28 28.88 -13.45
C SER A 170 -6.20 28.04 -14.10
N SER A 171 -4.97 28.50 -13.92
CA SER A 171 -3.76 27.70 -14.08
C SER A 171 -3.79 26.57 -13.05
N PHE A 172 -4.60 25.56 -13.30
CA PHE A 172 -4.35 24.24 -12.75
C PHE A 172 -3.25 23.64 -13.61
N SER A 173 -2.02 23.74 -13.10
CA SER A 173 -0.93 22.87 -13.51
C SER A 173 -1.38 21.45 -13.20
N THR A 174 -2.02 20.83 -14.20
CA THR A 174 -2.30 19.41 -14.26
C THR A 174 -0.95 18.73 -14.26
N VAL A 175 -0.46 18.42 -13.05
CA VAL A 175 0.72 17.59 -12.85
C VAL A 175 0.41 16.29 -13.55
N GLY A 176 1.07 16.13 -14.70
CA GLY A 176 0.90 15.00 -15.58
C GLY A 176 1.03 13.72 -14.79
N TYR A 177 -0.09 13.03 -14.67
CA TYR A 177 -0.10 11.58 -14.62
C TYR A 177 0.58 11.13 -15.91
N THR A 178 1.91 11.01 -15.86
CA THR A 178 2.55 10.05 -16.74
C THR A 178 2.05 8.72 -16.22
N GLU A 179 1.06 8.18 -16.94
CA GLU A 179 0.64 6.79 -16.88
C GLU A 179 1.89 5.95 -17.11
N LYS A 180 2.63 5.74 -16.02
CA LYS A 180 3.89 5.04 -16.03
C LYS A 180 3.53 3.58 -15.95
N SER A 181 3.15 3.05 -17.11
CA SER A 181 3.14 1.64 -17.47
C SER A 181 2.45 0.75 -16.46
N ALA A 182 1.17 0.43 -16.71
CA ALA A 182 0.42 -0.70 -16.14
C ALA A 182 1.15 -1.35 -14.94
N GLU A 183 0.89 -0.82 -13.74
CA GLU A 183 1.36 -1.43 -12.49
C GLU A 183 1.14 -2.94 -12.62
N SER A 184 2.21 -3.73 -12.44
CA SER A 184 2.17 -5.12 -12.87
C SER A 184 1.08 -5.87 -12.10
N PRO A 185 0.30 -6.76 -12.75
CA PRO A 185 -0.88 -7.40 -12.16
C PRO A 185 -0.60 -7.99 -10.77
N LEU A 186 0.60 -8.54 -10.56
CA LEU A 186 1.01 -9.15 -9.30
C LEU A 186 0.99 -8.23 -8.06
N GLU A 187 1.28 -6.94 -8.21
CA GLU A 187 1.30 -6.00 -7.07
C GLU A 187 -0.12 -5.71 -6.59
N ASP A 188 -1.01 -5.40 -7.54
CA ASP A 188 -2.43 -5.19 -7.29
C ASP A 188 -3.11 -6.47 -6.80
N ASP A 189 -2.80 -7.63 -7.40
CA ASP A 189 -3.28 -8.94 -6.95
C ASP A 189 -2.84 -9.22 -5.51
N THR A 190 -1.62 -8.82 -5.13
CA THR A 190 -1.09 -9.02 -3.77
C THR A 190 -1.84 -8.14 -2.78
N ILE A 191 -2.10 -6.89 -3.15
CA ILE A 191 -2.89 -5.95 -2.34
C ILE A 191 -4.33 -6.46 -2.22
N GLN A 192 -4.92 -6.98 -3.30
CA GLN A 192 -6.27 -7.53 -3.29
C GLN A 192 -6.38 -8.76 -2.37
N LEU A 193 -5.42 -9.69 -2.45
CA LEU A 193 -5.36 -10.85 -1.57
C LEU A 193 -5.18 -10.43 -0.11
N ALA A 194 -4.23 -9.54 0.18
CA ALA A 194 -4.00 -9.02 1.53
C ALA A 194 -5.24 -8.31 2.08
N SER A 195 -5.90 -7.50 1.25
CA SER A 195 -7.14 -6.80 1.59
C SER A 195 -8.28 -7.76 1.93
N ALA A 196 -8.53 -8.77 1.09
CA ALA A 196 -9.56 -9.78 1.34
C ALA A 196 -9.26 -10.57 2.63
N PHE A 197 -8.00 -10.99 2.81
CA PHE A 197 -7.56 -11.74 3.98
C PHE A 197 -7.72 -10.92 5.27
N LEU A 198 -7.18 -9.70 5.31
CA LEU A 198 -7.22 -8.83 6.47
C LEU A 198 -8.67 -8.48 6.84
N ARG A 199 -9.54 -8.19 5.85
CA ARG A 199 -10.97 -7.97 6.10
C ARG A 199 -11.65 -9.18 6.69
N CYS A 200 -11.41 -10.37 6.13
CA CYS A 200 -11.96 -11.61 6.64
C CYS A 200 -11.58 -11.79 8.12
N VAL A 201 -10.29 -11.67 8.45
CA VAL A 201 -9.81 -11.80 9.83
C VAL A 201 -10.42 -10.73 10.74
N LEU A 202 -10.33 -9.45 10.38
CA LEU A 202 -10.76 -8.35 11.24
C LEU A 202 -12.28 -8.34 11.48
N ASN A 203 -13.07 -8.67 10.47
CA ASN A 203 -14.53 -8.73 10.59
C ASN A 203 -14.97 -9.89 11.49
N HIS A 204 -14.32 -11.04 11.37
CA HIS A 204 -14.67 -12.24 12.14
C HIS A 204 -13.98 -12.33 13.51
N ALA A 205 -12.93 -11.55 13.77
CA ALA A 205 -12.27 -11.46 15.07
C ALA A 205 -12.96 -10.52 16.06
N GLN A 206 -14.04 -9.84 15.65
CA GLN A 206 -14.75 -8.84 16.46
C GLN A 206 -16.20 -9.25 16.65
N ALA A 207 -16.74 -9.02 17.85
CA ALA A 207 -18.14 -9.32 18.15
C ALA A 207 -19.08 -8.34 17.43
N ILE A 208 -20.15 -8.86 16.83
CA ILE A 208 -21.16 -8.10 16.08
C ILE A 208 -21.76 -6.97 16.94
N ASN A 209 -22.02 -7.23 18.23
CA ASN A 209 -22.69 -6.30 19.14
C ASN A 209 -21.73 -5.45 19.99
N LYS A 210 -20.44 -5.40 19.63
CA LYS A 210 -19.46 -4.58 20.34
C LYS A 210 -19.77 -3.10 20.12
N GLN A 211 -19.63 -2.27 21.15
CA GLN A 211 -19.89 -0.83 21.10
C GLN A 211 -18.73 0.01 20.53
N GLY A 212 -17.73 -0.63 19.93
CA GLY A 212 -16.48 0.01 19.50
C GLY A 212 -15.36 0.00 20.56
N PRO A 213 -14.18 0.54 20.23
CA PRO A 213 -13.77 0.91 18.88
C PRO A 213 -13.55 -0.32 17.99
N PHE A 214 -13.79 -0.18 16.68
CA PHE A 214 -13.62 -1.22 15.66
C PHE A 214 -12.26 -1.12 14.99
N VAL A 215 -11.68 -2.27 14.66
CA VAL A 215 -10.46 -2.37 13.86
C VAL A 215 -10.85 -2.75 12.44
N GLU A 216 -10.50 -1.93 11.46
CA GLU A 216 -10.96 -2.07 10.07
C GLU A 216 -9.79 -2.02 9.10
N PHE A 217 -9.97 -2.65 7.95
CA PHE A 217 -9.04 -2.53 6.83
C PHE A 217 -9.50 -1.45 5.84
N ARG A 218 -8.64 -0.46 5.61
CA ARG A 218 -8.76 0.55 4.56
C ARG A 218 -8.04 0.06 3.31
N SER A 219 -8.80 -0.19 2.24
CA SER A 219 -8.23 -0.56 0.92
C SER A 219 -7.96 0.63 0.00
N ARG A 220 -8.46 1.82 0.34
CA ARG A 220 -8.28 3.01 -0.50
C ARG A 220 -6.83 3.44 -0.42
N ARG A 221 -6.14 3.58 -1.55
CA ARG A 221 -4.82 4.25 -1.61
C ARG A 221 -4.95 5.72 -1.25
N ILE A 222 -4.05 6.24 -0.40
CA ILE A 222 -4.06 7.65 -0.02
C ILE A 222 -2.73 8.29 -0.37
N ALA A 223 -2.77 9.29 -1.25
CA ALA A 223 -1.65 10.19 -1.49
C ALA A 223 -1.68 11.36 -0.49
N ARG A 224 -0.53 11.66 0.10
CA ARG A 224 -0.33 12.74 1.06
C ARG A 224 0.88 13.57 0.66
N SER A 225 0.79 14.87 0.90
CA SER A 225 1.92 15.77 0.75
C SER A 225 2.13 16.57 2.03
N TYR A 226 3.39 16.75 2.45
CA TYR A 226 3.72 17.55 3.61
C TYR A 226 4.97 18.40 3.38
N GLY A 227 5.02 19.56 4.05
CA GLY A 227 6.16 20.46 3.99
C GLY A 227 7.28 20.03 4.95
N LEU A 228 8.53 20.12 4.49
CA LEU A 228 9.71 19.95 5.31
C LEU A 228 10.75 21.01 4.94
N GLY A 229 10.77 22.12 5.69
CA GLY A 229 11.51 23.32 5.29
C GLY A 229 10.90 23.93 4.03
N LEU A 230 11.72 24.15 3.01
CA LEU A 230 11.29 24.64 1.69
C LEU A 230 10.87 23.51 0.73
N GLN A 231 11.04 22.26 1.14
CA GLN A 231 10.74 21.11 0.29
C GLN A 231 9.32 20.59 0.54
N GLN A 232 8.63 20.21 -0.52
CA GLN A 232 7.40 19.44 -0.45
C GLN A 232 7.73 17.95 -0.62
N ILE A 233 7.18 17.12 0.25
CA ILE A 233 7.36 15.66 0.24
C ILE A 233 6.04 15.02 -0.14
N ASN A 234 6.09 14.02 -1.01
CA ASN A 234 4.93 13.28 -1.52
C ASN A 234 5.06 11.81 -1.13
N ALA A 235 4.04 11.29 -0.47
CA ALA A 235 3.92 9.90 -0.04
C ALA A 235 2.59 9.32 -0.48
N ALA A 236 2.55 8.03 -0.79
CA ALA A 236 1.33 7.33 -1.12
C ALA A 236 1.40 5.93 -0.53
N ASP A 237 0.38 5.52 0.22
CA ASP A 237 0.28 4.18 0.78
C ASP A 237 -0.77 3.34 0.04
N ASP A 238 -0.63 2.01 0.13
CA ASP A 238 -1.53 1.04 -0.51
C ASP A 238 -2.77 0.66 0.33
N GLY A 239 -2.94 1.30 1.49
CA GLY A 239 -3.98 0.99 2.45
C GLY A 239 -3.44 0.74 3.85
N GLY A 240 -4.19 -0.02 4.64
CA GLY A 240 -3.73 -0.47 5.95
C GLY A 240 -4.86 -0.65 6.95
N ILE A 241 -4.50 -0.72 8.22
CA ILE A 241 -5.43 -0.93 9.33
C ILE A 241 -5.70 0.38 10.05
N GLN A 242 -6.97 0.67 10.29
CA GLN A 242 -7.44 1.83 11.04
C GLN A 242 -8.30 1.40 12.23
N ILE A 243 -8.36 2.26 13.25
CA ILE A 243 -9.29 2.17 14.36
C ILE A 243 -10.40 3.18 14.12
N HIS A 244 -11.63 2.71 14.01
CA HIS A 244 -12.81 3.55 13.92
C HIS A 244 -13.58 3.48 15.24
N ASN A 245 -13.77 4.61 15.90
CA ASN A 245 -14.66 4.71 17.05
C ASN A 245 -15.93 5.45 16.61
N PRO A 246 -17.13 4.83 16.64
CA PRO A 246 -18.36 5.48 16.19
C PRO A 246 -18.70 6.78 16.92
N THR A 247 -18.18 6.96 18.14
CA THR A 247 -18.38 8.19 18.94
C THR A 247 -17.30 9.24 18.71
N GLU A 248 -16.20 8.90 18.04
CA GLU A 248 -15.14 9.83 17.67
C GLU A 248 -15.21 10.12 16.16
N GLY A 249 -14.54 11.18 15.71
CA GLY A 249 -14.57 11.60 14.31
C GLY A 249 -13.74 10.69 13.39
N GLU A 250 -12.66 11.25 12.84
CA GLU A 250 -11.86 10.57 11.82
C GLU A 250 -11.20 9.27 12.33
N PRO A 251 -11.17 8.20 11.52
CA PRO A 251 -10.47 6.96 11.86
C PRO A 251 -8.97 7.19 12.12
N LEU A 252 -8.43 6.51 13.12
CA LEU A 252 -7.01 6.53 13.44
C LEU A 252 -6.26 5.44 12.69
N GLN A 253 -5.38 5.81 11.75
CA GLN A 253 -4.49 4.85 11.06
C GLN A 253 -3.46 4.26 12.06
N VAL A 254 -3.38 2.93 12.15
CA VAL A 254 -2.50 2.22 13.11
C VAL A 254 -1.50 1.26 12.49
N ALA A 255 -1.71 0.86 11.23
CA ALA A 255 -0.71 0.14 10.44
C ALA A 255 -0.88 0.49 8.97
N LEU A 256 0.20 0.63 8.22
CA LEU A 256 0.18 0.83 6.77
C LEU A 256 0.36 -0.51 6.05
N LEU A 257 -0.29 -0.65 4.91
CA LEU A 257 -0.03 -1.74 3.95
C LEU A 257 0.79 -1.16 2.80
N GLU A 258 1.82 -1.88 2.40
CA GLU A 258 2.62 -1.57 1.23
C GLU A 258 2.78 -2.85 0.40
N GLY A 259 2.28 -2.83 -0.83
CA GLY A 259 2.45 -3.91 -1.79
C GLY A 259 3.77 -3.76 -2.54
N LYS A 260 4.48 -4.86 -2.79
CA LYS A 260 5.64 -4.88 -3.70
C LYS A 260 5.68 -6.17 -4.50
N ARG A 261 6.15 -6.07 -5.74
CA ARG A 261 6.17 -7.18 -6.71
C ARG A 261 6.89 -8.43 -6.22
N THR A 262 8.11 -8.29 -5.72
CA THR A 262 8.93 -9.42 -5.27
C THR A 262 9.91 -9.00 -4.17
N PHE A 263 10.03 -9.83 -3.15
CA PHE A 263 11.16 -9.74 -2.23
C PHE A 263 12.42 -10.23 -2.96
N THR A 264 13.46 -9.40 -2.99
CA THR A 264 14.72 -9.73 -3.68
C THR A 264 15.47 -10.88 -2.99
N LYS A 265 15.26 -11.06 -1.68
CA LYS A 265 15.90 -12.09 -0.88
C LYS A 265 15.01 -12.47 0.30
N ILE A 266 14.86 -13.78 0.54
CA ILE A 266 14.23 -14.35 1.74
C ILE A 266 15.32 -15.15 2.44
N THR A 267 15.60 -14.82 3.69
CA THR A 267 16.62 -15.46 4.52
C THR A 267 15.93 -16.09 5.72
N GLU A 268 16.05 -17.41 5.91
CA GLU A 268 15.41 -18.12 7.04
C GLU A 268 13.88 -17.91 7.13
N GLY A 269 13.21 -17.80 5.97
CA GLY A 269 11.77 -17.55 5.90
C GLY A 269 11.36 -16.09 6.07
N GLU A 270 12.30 -15.19 6.37
CA GLU A 270 12.04 -13.76 6.55
C GLU A 270 12.51 -12.97 5.32
N PRO A 271 11.66 -12.11 4.73
CA PRO A 271 12.07 -11.26 3.61
C PRO A 271 13.05 -10.17 4.08
N ASP A 272 14.14 -10.00 3.32
CA ASP A 272 15.05 -8.88 3.53
C ASP A 272 14.35 -7.58 3.08
N VAL A 273 14.07 -6.68 4.02
CA VAL A 273 13.49 -5.36 3.72
C VAL A 273 14.55 -4.46 3.09
N PRO A 274 14.42 -4.05 1.81
CA PRO A 274 15.37 -3.15 1.16
C PRO A 274 15.30 -1.74 1.75
N ASP A 275 16.43 -1.03 1.72
CA ASP A 275 16.51 0.33 2.28
C ASP A 275 15.53 1.31 1.62
N GLY A 276 15.27 1.15 0.32
CA GLY A 276 14.30 1.97 -0.40
C GLY A 276 12.87 1.75 0.09
N LEU A 277 12.48 0.49 0.30
CA LEU A 277 11.16 0.14 0.84
C LEU A 277 10.99 0.69 2.25
N LEU A 278 11.98 0.49 3.12
CA LEU A 278 11.96 1.04 4.47
C LEU A 278 11.88 2.58 4.45
N ALA A 279 12.63 3.23 3.57
CA ALA A 279 12.62 4.70 3.44
C ALA A 279 11.26 5.23 2.97
N GLN A 280 10.65 4.54 2.01
CA GLN A 280 9.29 4.83 1.56
C GLN A 280 8.29 4.74 2.72
N MET A 281 8.26 3.61 3.44
CA MET A 281 7.35 3.41 4.59
C MET A 281 7.55 4.45 5.70
N VAL A 282 8.81 4.86 5.95
CA VAL A 282 9.13 5.95 6.89
C VAL A 282 8.54 7.27 6.40
N GLY A 283 8.69 7.58 5.11
CA GLY A 283 8.14 8.80 4.51
C GLY A 283 6.61 8.88 4.59
N GLU A 284 5.92 7.76 4.37
CA GLU A 284 4.47 7.63 4.55
C GLU A 284 4.04 7.79 6.01
N THR A 285 4.78 7.17 6.94
CA THR A 285 4.53 7.30 8.38
C THR A 285 4.70 8.76 8.83
N LEU A 286 5.73 9.45 8.35
CA LEU A 286 5.94 10.87 8.62
C LEU A 286 4.80 11.74 8.07
N ALA A 287 4.27 11.39 6.88
CA ALA A 287 3.10 12.07 6.35
C ALA A 287 1.90 11.90 7.29
N LEU A 288 1.59 10.67 7.73
CA LEU A 288 0.51 10.43 8.69
C LEU A 288 0.67 11.25 9.97
N GLU A 289 1.87 11.30 10.54
CA GLU A 289 2.11 12.09 11.75
C GLU A 289 1.86 13.58 11.54
N ARG A 290 2.24 14.15 10.39
CA ARG A 290 2.04 15.57 10.11
C ARG A 290 0.57 15.93 9.95
N PHE A 291 -0.19 15.07 9.28
CA PHE A 291 -1.65 15.24 9.17
C PHE A 291 -2.37 14.99 10.50
N ALA A 292 -1.87 14.10 11.37
CA ALA A 292 -2.42 13.91 12.71
C ALA A 292 -2.04 15.03 13.69
N LYS A 293 -0.88 15.67 13.48
CA LYS A 293 -0.34 16.79 14.26
C LYS A 293 -0.58 18.14 13.57
N GLU A 294 -1.59 18.29 12.74
CA GLU A 294 -2.19 19.62 12.49
C GLU A 294 -3.27 19.85 13.54
N PRO A 295 -2.96 20.42 14.73
CA PRO A 295 -3.97 20.67 15.72
C PRO A 295 -4.60 22.02 15.41
N LYS A 296 -5.91 22.13 15.58
CA LYS A 296 -6.45 23.31 16.25
C LYS A 296 -5.75 23.36 17.61
N ASN A 297 -4.69 24.17 17.73
CA ASN A 297 -3.97 24.53 18.96
C ASN A 297 -3.78 23.41 20.00
N GLU A 298 -2.74 22.58 19.89
CA GLU A 298 -2.23 21.83 21.05
C GLU A 298 -0.73 21.50 20.89
N ALA A 299 0.01 21.62 22.00
CA ALA A 299 1.47 21.53 22.07
C ALA A 299 2.03 20.17 21.60
N PRO A 300 3.28 20.11 21.09
CA PRO A 300 3.83 18.92 20.48
C PRO A 300 4.03 17.80 21.51
N ARG A 301 3.17 16.78 21.45
CA ARG A 301 3.40 15.50 22.14
C ARG A 301 4.56 14.78 21.44
N ARG A 302 5.63 14.51 22.20
CA ARG A 302 6.70 13.56 21.83
C ARG A 302 6.06 12.26 21.34
N THR A 303 6.42 11.82 20.13
CA THR A 303 6.13 10.46 19.70
C THR A 303 7.00 9.50 20.52
N ASN A 304 6.37 8.68 21.35
CA ASN A 304 7.06 7.64 22.10
C ASN A 304 7.41 6.49 21.14
N PHE A 305 8.69 6.29 20.84
CA PHE A 305 9.18 4.95 20.54
C PHE A 305 9.07 4.13 21.83
N VAL A 306 8.41 2.98 21.78
CA VAL A 306 8.24 2.09 22.93
C VAL A 306 9.61 1.67 23.48
N ARG A 307 10.02 2.27 24.62
CA ARG A 307 11.11 1.77 25.46
C ARG A 307 10.52 0.76 26.45
N PHE A 308 10.85 -0.51 26.30
CA PHE A 308 10.80 -1.45 27.42
C PHE A 308 12.14 -1.41 28.14
N SER A 309 12.14 -0.99 29.40
CA SER A 309 13.23 -1.29 30.34
C SER A 309 12.82 -2.54 31.11
N PRO A 310 13.65 -3.59 31.18
CA PRO A 310 13.38 -4.73 32.06
C PRO A 310 13.48 -4.30 33.53
N PRO A 311 12.70 -4.91 34.45
CA PRO A 311 12.84 -4.65 35.88
C PRO A 311 14.22 -5.10 36.37
N PRO A 312 14.79 -4.45 37.40
CA PRO A 312 16.07 -4.84 37.97
C PRO A 312 15.98 -6.25 38.58
N PRO A 313 17.07 -7.04 38.50
CA PRO A 313 17.10 -8.35 39.14
C PRO A 313 16.98 -8.19 40.66
N THR A 314 16.09 -9.00 41.25
CA THR A 314 16.01 -9.24 42.70
C THR A 314 17.20 -10.03 43.19
#